data_AF-A0A932Q5S8-F1
#
_entry.id   AF-A0A932Q5S8-F1
#
_cell.length_a   1.000
_cell.length_b   1.000
_cell.length_c   1.000
_cell.angle_alpha   90.00
_cell.angle_beta   90.00
_cell.angle_gamma   90.00
#
_symmetry.space_group_name_H-M   'P 1'
#
loop_
_entity.id
_entity.type
_entity.pdbx_description
1 polymer ?
#
loop_
_entity_poly.entity_id
_entity_poly.type
_entity_poly.pdbx_seq_one_letter_code
_entity_poly.pdbx_strand_id
1 'polypeptide(L)'
;MAQMVKDPRFENDVPDADSPGEYFAAYARELAKAAAKVSHENIQEAFDLLTQALKRNHRIYVAGNGGSCSIADHLCCDMMKGTHIHGKPALKVHSLTSAPALLTAL
;
A
#
# COMPACT_ATOMS: atom_id res chain seq x y z
N MET A 1 -0.77 -11.92 -32.73
CA MET A 1 -1.48 -12.83 -31.80
C MET A 1 -1.51 -12.13 -30.45
N ALA A 2 -2.64 -11.54 -30.06
CA ALA A 2 -2.76 -10.89 -28.75
C ALA A 2 -2.70 -11.96 -27.66
N GLN A 3 -1.80 -11.80 -26.69
CA GLN A 3 -1.73 -12.64 -25.51
C GLN A 3 -3.08 -12.54 -24.79
N MET A 4 -3.84 -13.64 -24.69
CA MET A 4 -4.99 -13.70 -23.81
C MET A 4 -4.50 -13.43 -22.39
N VAL A 5 -4.85 -12.28 -21.83
CA VAL A 5 -4.57 -11.96 -20.43
C VAL A 5 -5.30 -12.99 -19.59
N LYS A 6 -4.54 -13.79 -18.84
CA LYS A 6 -5.08 -14.77 -17.90
C LYS A 6 -5.83 -13.98 -16.82
N ASP A 7 -7.05 -14.39 -16.52
CA ASP A 7 -7.87 -13.67 -15.56
C ASP A 7 -7.26 -13.80 -14.15
N PRO A 8 -6.85 -12.68 -13.50
CA PRO A 8 -6.10 -12.70 -12.25
C PRO A 8 -6.87 -13.31 -11.09
N ARG A 9 -8.21 -13.44 -11.20
CA ARG A 9 -9.01 -14.12 -10.18
C ARG A 9 -8.65 -15.59 -10.02
N PHE A 10 -8.08 -16.21 -11.06
CA PHE A 10 -7.62 -17.60 -11.05
C PHE A 10 -6.13 -17.75 -10.73
N GLU A 11 -5.46 -16.67 -10.33
CA GLU A 11 -4.04 -16.69 -9.91
C GLU A 11 -3.87 -16.63 -8.40
N ASN A 12 -4.96 -16.47 -7.65
CA ASN A 12 -4.93 -16.52 -6.19
C ASN A 12 -4.55 -17.92 -5.73
N ASP A 13 -3.60 -17.99 -4.80
CA ASP A 13 -3.32 -19.22 -4.05
C ASP A 13 -4.44 -19.43 -3.04
N VAL A 14 -5.17 -20.54 -3.18
CA VAL A 14 -6.25 -20.91 -2.27
C VAL A 14 -5.76 -22.09 -1.47
N PRO A 15 -5.49 -21.91 -0.16
CA PRO A 15 -5.01 -23.01 0.66
C PRO A 15 -6.08 -24.09 0.76
N ASP A 16 -5.64 -25.33 0.59
CA ASP A 16 -6.44 -26.52 0.87
C ASP A 16 -6.74 -26.57 2.37
N ALA A 17 -7.99 -26.29 2.74
CA ALA A 17 -8.43 -26.14 4.12
C ALA A 17 -9.91 -26.52 4.25
N ASP A 18 -10.22 -27.40 5.21
CA ASP A 18 -11.57 -27.92 5.43
C ASP A 18 -12.30 -27.21 6.57
N SER A 19 -11.64 -26.24 7.23
CA SER A 19 -12.23 -25.41 8.27
C SER A 19 -11.70 -23.97 8.27
N PRO A 20 -12.46 -23.00 8.84
CA PRO A 20 -11.97 -21.64 9.00
C PRO A 20 -10.66 -21.54 9.80
N GLY A 21 -10.44 -22.44 10.76
CA GLY A 21 -9.22 -22.48 11.57
C GLY A 21 -7.99 -22.90 10.76
N GLU A 22 -8.15 -23.93 9.91
CA GLU A 22 -7.09 -24.38 8.99
C GLU A 22 -6.79 -23.30 7.94
N TYR A 23 -7.82 -22.66 7.40
CA TYR A 23 -7.67 -21.56 6.46
C TYR A 23 -6.90 -20.39 7.08
N PHE A 24 -7.26 -19.97 8.29
CA PHE A 24 -6.55 -18.92 9.01
C PHE A 24 -5.07 -19.29 9.24
N ALA A 25 -4.80 -20.52 9.67
CA ALA A 25 -3.43 -20.98 9.87
C ALA A 25 -2.61 -20.96 8.57
N ALA A 26 -3.22 -21.34 7.44
CA ALA A 26 -2.58 -21.27 6.12
C ALA A 26 -2.33 -19.82 5.68
N TYR A 27 -3.34 -18.96 5.80
CA TYR A 27 -3.22 -17.54 5.48
C TYR A 27 -2.12 -16.85 6.31
N ALA A 28 -2.05 -17.11 7.62
CA ALA A 28 -1.04 -16.55 8.50
C ALA A 28 0.39 -16.98 8.10
N ARG A 29 0.57 -18.23 7.65
CA ARG A 29 1.86 -18.70 7.11
C ARG A 29 2.24 -17.98 5.82
N GLU A 30 1.31 -17.83 4.89
CA GLU A 30 1.58 -17.11 3.63
C GLU A 30 1.86 -15.62 3.88
N LEU A 31 1.13 -14.99 4.80
CA LEU A 31 1.40 -13.62 5.21
C LEU A 31 2.81 -13.47 5.80
N ALA A 32 3.23 -14.39 6.67
CA ALA A 32 4.58 -14.40 7.23
C ALA A 32 5.66 -14.58 6.15
N LYS A 33 5.43 -15.48 5.19
CA LYS A 33 6.34 -15.66 4.03
C LYS A 33 6.41 -14.42 3.16
N ALA A 34 5.27 -13.76 2.91
CA ALA A 34 5.23 -12.52 2.13
C ALA A 34 5.99 -11.39 2.84
N ALA A 35 5.77 -11.24 4.15
CA ALA A 35 6.50 -10.26 4.97
C ALA A 35 8.02 -10.52 4.97
N ALA A 36 8.44 -11.79 5.03
CA ALA A 36 9.86 -12.17 5.00
C ALA A 36 10.54 -11.89 3.64
N LYS A 37 9.80 -11.67 2.55
CA LYS A 37 10.33 -11.31 1.24
C LYS A 37 10.61 -9.82 1.09
N VAL A 38 10.19 -8.99 2.04
CA VAL A 38 10.43 -7.55 1.97
C VAL A 38 11.93 -7.28 2.22
N SER A 39 12.61 -6.77 1.19
CA SER A 39 14.03 -6.41 1.28
C SER A 39 14.25 -5.26 2.25
N HIS A 40 15.26 -5.40 3.11
CA HIS A 40 15.66 -4.36 4.05
C HIS A 40 16.26 -3.15 3.33
N GLU A 41 16.95 -3.38 2.22
CA GLU A 41 17.49 -2.35 1.34
C GLU A 41 16.36 -1.51 0.75
N ASN A 42 15.30 -2.14 0.22
CA ASN A 42 14.14 -1.43 -0.30
C ASN A 42 13.41 -0.62 0.78
N ILE A 43 13.36 -1.12 2.03
CA ILE A 43 12.82 -0.36 3.17
C ILE A 43 13.66 0.89 3.42
N GLN A 44 14.99 0.76 3.43
CA GLN A 44 15.90 1.88 3.65
C GLN A 44 15.77 2.92 2.51
N GLU A 45 15.73 2.47 1.25
CA GLU A 45 15.53 3.35 0.10
C GLU A 45 14.20 4.11 0.19
N ALA A 46 13.11 3.42 0.54
CA ALA A 46 11.81 4.06 0.74
C ALA A 46 11.87 5.12 1.85
N PHE A 47 12.52 4.80 2.98
CA PHE A 47 12.70 5.76 4.08
C PHE A 47 13.49 7.00 3.65
N ASP A 48 14.58 6.81 2.90
CA ASP A 48 15.43 7.90 2.43
C ASP A 48 14.69 8.80 1.43
N LEU A 49 13.91 8.22 0.52
CA LEU A 49 13.06 8.96 -0.42
C LEU A 49 12.00 9.81 0.31
N LEU A 50 11.31 9.22 1.29
CA LEU A 50 10.30 9.92 2.09
C LEU A 50 10.94 11.06 2.91
N THR A 51 12.11 10.81 3.51
CA THR A 51 12.85 11.81 4.28
C THR A 51 13.33 12.96 3.39
N GLN A 52 13.79 12.67 2.17
CA GLN A 52 14.16 13.70 1.21
C GLN A 52 12.95 14.52 0.76
N ALA A 53 11.81 13.88 0.51
CA ALA A 53 10.57 14.58 0.19
C ALA A 53 10.14 15.52 1.32
N LEU A 54 10.24 15.08 2.58
CA LEU A 54 9.98 15.91 3.75
C LEU A 54 10.90 17.13 3.81
N LYS A 55 12.23 16.91 3.70
CA LYS A 55 13.25 17.97 3.76
C LYS A 55 13.06 19.02 2.67
N ARG A 56 12.62 18.59 1.48
CA ARG A 56 12.36 19.46 0.33
C ARG A 56 10.93 20.01 0.29
N ASN A 57 10.11 19.74 1.32
CA ASN A 57 8.72 20.17 1.39
C ASN A 57 7.87 19.73 0.18
N HIS A 58 8.19 18.56 -0.36
CA HIS A 58 7.47 17.94 -1.48
C HIS A 58 6.14 17.34 -1.01
N ARG A 59 5.24 17.13 -1.97
CA ARG A 59 4.00 16.39 -1.78
C ARG A 59 4.14 14.99 -2.37
N ILE A 60 3.66 14.00 -1.63
CA ILE A 60 3.60 12.60 -2.05
C ILE A 60 2.16 12.33 -2.49
N TYR A 61 2.02 11.81 -3.71
CA TYR A 61 0.74 11.34 -4.22
C TYR A 61 0.75 9.82 -4.27
N VAL A 62 -0.32 9.21 -3.78
CA VAL A 62 -0.46 7.76 -3.69
C VAL A 62 -1.69 7.35 -4.48
N ALA A 63 -1.58 6.32 -5.31
CA ALA A 63 -2.69 5.78 -6.08
C ALA A 63 -2.70 4.26 -5.96
N GLY A 64 -3.87 3.68 -6.16
CA GLY A 64 -4.09 2.25 -6.17
C GLY A 64 -5.39 1.92 -6.89
N ASN A 65 -5.56 0.64 -7.23
CA ASN A 65 -6.79 0.11 -7.81
C ASN A 65 -7.39 -0.95 -6.87
N GLY A 66 -8.72 -1.10 -6.87
CA GLY A 66 -9.40 -2.11 -6.05
C GLY A 66 -9.07 -1.96 -4.56
N GLY A 67 -8.66 -3.05 -3.90
CA GLY A 67 -8.28 -3.02 -2.48
C GLY A 67 -7.11 -2.06 -2.18
N SER A 68 -6.23 -1.80 -3.15
CA SER A 68 -5.13 -0.84 -2.98
C SER A 68 -5.61 0.61 -2.89
N CYS A 69 -6.85 0.94 -3.30
CA CYS A 69 -7.43 2.25 -3.03
C CYS A 69 -7.55 2.49 -1.52
N SER A 70 -8.06 1.49 -0.78
CA SER A 70 -8.19 1.59 0.68
C SER A 70 -6.82 1.71 1.35
N ILE A 71 -5.79 1.05 0.81
CA ILE A 71 -4.41 1.19 1.30
C ILE A 71 -3.88 2.61 1.03
N ALA A 72 -4.14 3.20 -0.16
CA ALA A 72 -3.70 4.56 -0.49
C ALA A 72 -4.34 5.61 0.43
N ASP A 73 -5.65 5.49 0.69
CA ASP A 73 -6.36 6.36 1.62
C ASP A 73 -5.84 6.18 3.07
N HIS A 74 -5.61 4.94 3.51
CA HIS A 74 -5.10 4.68 4.85
C HIS A 74 -3.66 5.19 5.04
N LEU A 75 -2.79 4.98 4.05
CA LEU A 75 -1.41 5.47 4.06
C LEU A 75 -1.35 6.99 4.25
N CYS A 76 -2.30 7.73 3.68
CA CYS A 76 -2.41 9.17 3.90
C CYS A 76 -2.69 9.50 5.36
N CYS A 77 -3.61 8.77 6.01
CA CYS A 77 -3.90 8.94 7.42
C CYS A 77 -2.66 8.63 8.28
N ASP A 78 -2.01 7.49 8.05
CA ASP A 78 -0.84 7.04 8.80
C ASP A 78 0.32 8.01 8.66
N MET A 79 0.64 8.44 7.45
CA MET A 79 1.77 9.33 7.21
C MET A 79 1.52 10.74 7.73
N MET A 80 0.33 11.31 7.53
CA MET A 80 0.06 12.67 8.00
C MET A 80 -0.07 12.75 9.53
N LYS A 81 -0.72 11.78 10.17
CA LYS A 81 -0.91 11.78 11.62
C LYS A 81 0.25 11.14 12.37
N GLY A 82 0.70 9.97 11.92
CA GLY A 82 1.72 9.17 12.58
C GLY A 82 3.13 9.76 12.52
N THR A 83 3.41 10.66 11.56
CA THR A 83 4.71 11.35 11.47
C THR A 83 4.66 12.81 11.97
N HIS A 84 3.52 13.27 12.47
CA HIS A 84 3.38 14.63 12.96
C HIS A 84 4.11 14.82 14.29
N ILE A 85 5.07 15.77 14.33
CA ILE A 85 5.78 16.17 15.54
C ILE A 85 5.67 17.69 15.69
N HIS A 86 5.28 18.14 16.89
CA HIS A 86 5.11 19.57 17.16
C HIS A 86 6.41 20.35 16.85
N GLY A 87 6.28 21.44 16.09
CA GLY A 87 7.42 22.28 15.69
C GLY A 87 8.31 21.67 14.61
N LYS A 88 7.92 20.55 13.98
CA LYS A 88 8.63 19.95 12.84
C LYS A 88 7.77 20.01 11.57
N PRO A 89 8.39 20.05 10.37
CA PRO A 89 7.67 19.87 9.12
C PRO A 89 6.93 18.54 9.11
N ALA A 90 5.74 18.52 8.51
CA ALA A 90 4.94 17.31 8.34
C ALA A 90 5.03 16.78 6.90
N LEU A 91 4.94 15.46 6.74
CA LEU A 91 4.79 14.85 5.42
C LEU A 91 3.44 15.23 4.81
N LYS A 92 3.48 15.71 3.57
CA LYS A 92 2.28 16.05 2.80
C LYS A 92 1.94 14.87 1.89
N VAL A 93 0.99 14.05 2.30
CA VAL A 93 0.56 12.87 1.54
C VAL A 93 -0.88 13.06 1.09
N HIS A 94 -1.16 12.75 -0.18
CA HIS A 94 -2.50 12.83 -0.76
C HIS A 94 -2.82 11.57 -1.55
N SER A 95 -3.97 10.99 -1.28
CA SER A 95 -4.46 9.83 -2.01
C SER A 95 -5.22 10.32 -3.22
N LEU A 96 -4.84 9.83 -4.40
CA LEU A 96 -5.56 10.06 -5.65
C LEU A 96 -6.82 9.18 -5.76
N THR A 97 -7.06 8.31 -4.78
CA THR A 97 -8.30 7.53 -4.69
C THR A 97 -9.34 8.21 -3.80
N SER A 98 -8.93 9.22 -3.02
CA SER A 98 -9.84 10.03 -2.21
C SER A 98 -10.62 11.00 -3.09
N ALA A 99 -11.95 11.01 -2.95
CA ALA A 99 -12.86 11.94 -3.62
C ALA A 99 -12.70 12.01 -5.17
N PRO A 100 -12.82 10.87 -5.89
CA PRO A 100 -12.60 10.82 -7.33
C PRO A 100 -13.49 11.80 -8.11
N ALA A 101 -14.73 12.03 -7.68
CA ALA A 101 -15.63 12.98 -8.32
C ALA A 101 -15.10 14.42 -8.35
N LEU A 102 -14.33 14.85 -7.33
CA LEU A 102 -13.67 16.15 -7.31
C LEU A 102 -12.39 16.14 -8.15
N LEU A 103 -11.62 15.05 -8.08
CA LEU A 103 -10.37 14.93 -8.84
C LEU A 103 -10.58 14.88 -10.35
N THR A 104 -11.69 14.32 -10.80
CA THR A 104 -12.02 14.18 -12.23
C THR A 104 -13.00 15.22 -12.74
N ALA A 105 -13.33 16.23 -11.92
CA ALA A 105 -14.20 17.32 -12.36
C ALA A 105 -13.50 18.14 -13.47
N LEU A 106 -14.25 18.54 -14.49
CA LEU A 106 -13.82 19.37 -15.61
C LEU A 106 -14.26 20.83 -15.41
#